data_AF-R7A245-F1
#
_entry.id   AF-R7A245-F1
#
_cell.length_a   1.000
_cell.length_b   1.000
_cell.length_c   1.000
_cell.angle_alpha   90.00
_cell.angle_beta   90.00
_cell.angle_gamma   90.00
#
_symmetry.space_group_name_H-M   'P 1'
#
loop_
_entity.id
_entity.type
_entity.pdbx_description
1 polymer ?
#
loop_
_entity_poly.entity_id
_entity_poly.type
_entity_poly.pdbx_seq_one_letter_code
_entity_poly.pdbx_strand_id
1 'polypeptide(L)'
;MEYLIFAVAALLIIVCLMGKGYLDYKQDQKIFIKKLYENYGVLPEKEYKPEQYATISHYFERHKDGFYVDDITWNDLDMDEIFIKMNAAYSGAGEEYLYYLLRTPCAPEEEMADRERLITFFTEHPEERVSCQYHFHKLGRCGKFSIYDYLEYLDNLGERNNRSHYLAILLFLVTVLIMFFNLPIGLFALVSVLVINNLTYFRERKEIEPYITSFSYILRLLEAADQIGRLSAKQLKEELTLLKTAGSSMSSFRRGASLIMSAGGNATGNSGGSKG
;
A
#
# COMPACT_ATOMS: atom_id res chain seq x y z
N MET A 1 17.18 -5.61 43.66
CA MET A 1 16.19 -6.71 43.59
C MET A 1 14.86 -6.22 43.04
N GLU A 2 14.28 -5.14 43.58
CA GLU A 2 12.99 -4.58 43.14
C GLU A 2 12.95 -4.14 41.67
N TYR A 3 13.96 -3.40 41.20
CA TYR A 3 14.07 -2.99 39.78
C TYR A 3 14.17 -4.19 38.81
N LEU A 4 14.76 -5.30 39.25
CA LEU A 4 14.90 -6.51 38.44
C LEU A 4 13.58 -7.29 38.36
N ILE A 5 12.83 -7.35 39.47
CA ILE A 5 11.47 -7.91 39.49
C ILE A 5 10.53 -7.08 38.61
N PHE A 6 10.61 -5.75 38.68
CA PHE A 6 9.81 -4.86 37.84
C PHE A 6 10.14 -5.01 36.35
N ALA A 7 11.43 -5.10 35.99
CA ALA A 7 11.87 -5.32 34.62
C ALA A 7 11.39 -6.68 34.06
N VAL A 8 11.45 -7.74 34.86
CA VAL A 8 10.95 -9.08 34.47
C VAL A 8 9.44 -9.08 34.31
N ALA A 9 8.69 -8.44 35.22
CA ALA A 9 7.24 -8.30 35.11
C ALA A 9 6.84 -7.51 33.85
N ALA A 10 7.54 -6.40 33.55
CA ALA A 10 7.31 -5.62 32.34
C ALA A 10 7.57 -6.43 31.06
N LEU A 11 8.66 -7.21 31.04
CA LEU A 11 8.99 -8.08 29.90
C LEU A 11 7.94 -9.18 29.70
N LEU A 12 7.45 -9.80 30.78
CA LEU A 12 6.37 -10.78 30.71
C LEU A 12 5.08 -10.18 30.17
N ILE A 13 4.72 -8.96 30.59
CA ILE A 13 3.56 -8.24 30.04
C ILE A 13 3.72 -8.01 28.54
N ILE A 14 4.90 -7.55 28.08
CA ILE A 14 5.17 -7.32 26.66
C ILE A 14 5.05 -8.63 25.86
N VAL A 15 5.64 -9.73 26.35
CA VAL A 15 5.54 -11.04 25.70
C VAL A 15 4.10 -11.54 25.65
N CYS A 16 3.33 -11.37 26.73
CA CYS A 16 1.91 -11.73 26.76
C CYS A 16 1.09 -10.89 25.77
N LEU A 17 1.33 -9.58 25.68
CA LEU A 17 0.66 -8.70 24.73
C LEU A 17 1.02 -9.06 23.27
N MET A 18 2.31 -9.33 22.99
CA MET A 18 2.76 -9.79 21.68
C MET A 18 2.16 -11.15 21.31
N GLY A 19 2.13 -12.09 22.26
CA GLY A 19 1.54 -13.41 22.07
C GLY A 19 0.03 -13.34 21.80
N LYS A 20 -0.70 -12.55 22.59
CA LYS A 20 -2.12 -12.30 22.36
C LYS A 20 -2.36 -11.65 20.99
N GLY A 21 -1.59 -10.61 20.64
CA GLY A 21 -1.70 -9.95 19.34
C GLY A 21 -1.45 -10.90 18.16
N TYR A 22 -0.51 -11.84 18.28
CA TYR A 22 -0.26 -12.86 17.25
C TYR A 22 -1.42 -13.87 17.13
N LEU A 23 -2.00 -14.29 18.26
CA LEU A 23 -3.16 -15.19 18.27
C LEU A 23 -4.40 -14.51 17.68
N ASP A 24 -4.68 -13.28 18.09
CA ASP A 24 -5.79 -12.47 17.56
C ASP A 24 -5.63 -12.28 16.05
N TYR A 25 -4.42 -11.95 15.57
CA TYR A 25 -4.12 -11.85 14.15
C TYR A 25 -4.40 -13.15 13.38
N LYS A 26 -4.00 -14.31 13.93
CA LYS A 26 -4.28 -15.61 13.32
C LYS A 26 -5.77 -15.95 13.33
N GLN A 27 -6.49 -15.54 14.37
CA GLN A 27 -7.94 -15.75 14.47
C GLN A 27 -8.69 -14.88 13.45
N ASP A 28 -8.34 -13.60 13.35
CA ASP A 28 -8.91 -12.68 12.38
C ASP A 28 -8.72 -13.17 10.94
N GLN A 29 -7.55 -13.73 10.62
CA GLN A 29 -7.31 -14.35 9.32
C GLN A 29 -8.25 -15.52 9.02
N LYS A 30 -8.47 -16.41 10.01
CA LYS A 30 -9.38 -17.55 9.84
C LYS A 30 -10.83 -17.08 9.67
N ILE A 31 -11.25 -16.09 10.46
CA ILE A 31 -12.59 -15.50 10.37
C ILE A 31 -12.77 -14.85 9.00
N PHE A 32 -11.78 -14.11 8.52
CA PHE A 32 -11.83 -13.47 7.21
C PHE A 32 -11.93 -14.49 6.07
N ILE A 33 -11.10 -15.54 6.08
CA ILE A 33 -11.18 -16.62 5.09
C ILE A 33 -12.55 -17.28 5.12
N LYS A 34 -13.10 -17.55 6.30
CA LYS A 34 -14.46 -18.10 6.44
C LYS A 34 -15.52 -17.18 5.81
N LYS A 35 -15.44 -15.87 6.05
CA LYS A 35 -16.33 -14.88 5.41
C LYS A 35 -16.21 -14.88 3.88
N LEU A 36 -15.03 -15.09 3.32
CA LEU A 36 -14.86 -15.17 1.85
C LEU A 36 -15.62 -16.34 1.23
N TYR A 37 -15.74 -17.47 1.94
CA TYR A 37 -16.57 -18.59 1.53
C TYR A 37 -18.07 -18.29 1.69
N GLU A 38 -18.47 -17.73 2.84
CA GLU A 38 -19.87 -17.51 3.19
C GLU A 38 -20.53 -16.38 2.39
N ASN A 39 -19.80 -15.31 2.08
CA ASN A 39 -20.35 -14.11 1.45
C ASN A 39 -20.19 -14.09 -0.08
N TYR A 40 -19.79 -15.20 -0.70
CA TYR A 40 -19.66 -15.23 -2.16
C TYR A 40 -21.03 -15.04 -2.84
N GLY A 41 -21.13 -14.07 -3.74
CA GLY A 41 -22.37 -13.70 -4.41
C GLY A 41 -23.29 -12.74 -3.62
N VAL A 42 -22.89 -12.35 -2.41
CA VAL A 42 -23.60 -11.30 -1.64
C VAL A 42 -23.05 -9.94 -2.07
N LEU A 43 -23.95 -8.99 -2.33
CA LEU A 43 -23.56 -7.62 -2.68
C LEU A 43 -22.81 -6.98 -1.51
N PRO A 44 -21.61 -6.43 -1.75
CA PRO A 44 -20.83 -5.79 -0.70
C PRO A 44 -21.48 -4.47 -0.27
N GLU A 45 -21.57 -4.25 1.04
CA GLU A 45 -21.86 -2.93 1.61
C GLU A 45 -20.53 -2.19 1.81
N LYS A 46 -20.17 -1.33 0.85
CA LYS A 46 -18.96 -0.52 0.91
C LYS A 46 -19.30 0.96 1.04
N GLU A 47 -18.74 1.58 2.08
CA GLU A 47 -18.68 3.03 2.19
C GLU A 47 -17.32 3.54 1.69
N TYR A 48 -17.35 4.52 0.80
CA TYR A 48 -16.16 5.15 0.27
C TYR A 48 -15.97 6.52 0.91
N LYS A 49 -14.74 6.78 1.34
CA LYS A 49 -14.32 8.12 1.75
C LYS A 49 -14.10 8.98 0.50
N PRO A 50 -14.30 10.32 0.58
CA PRO A 50 -14.06 11.21 -0.55
C PRO A 50 -12.66 11.05 -1.19
N GLU A 51 -11.63 10.85 -0.37
CA GLU A 51 -10.26 10.61 -0.85
C GLU A 51 -10.15 9.34 -1.73
N GLN A 52 -10.98 8.32 -1.48
CA GLN A 52 -10.95 7.06 -2.23
C GLN A 52 -11.61 7.20 -3.59
N TYR A 53 -12.71 7.94 -3.67
CA TYR A 53 -13.35 8.27 -4.96
C TYR A 53 -12.40 8.98 -5.91
N ALA A 54 -11.58 9.91 -5.40
CA ALA A 54 -10.64 10.65 -6.21
C ALA A 54 -9.64 9.74 -6.94
N THR A 55 -9.22 8.63 -6.31
CA THR A 55 -8.21 7.73 -6.87
C THR A 55 -8.77 6.64 -7.80
N ILE A 56 -10.06 6.32 -7.70
CA ILE A 56 -10.67 5.18 -8.41
C ILE A 56 -10.59 5.34 -9.93
N SER A 57 -10.66 6.57 -10.45
CA SER A 57 -10.61 6.83 -11.88
C SER A 57 -9.20 6.79 -12.48
N HIS A 58 -8.14 6.75 -11.66
CA HIS A 58 -6.78 7.03 -12.14
C HIS A 58 -6.26 6.00 -13.15
N TYR A 59 -6.57 4.71 -12.98
CA TYR A 59 -6.27 3.71 -14.01
C TYR A 59 -6.96 4.06 -15.32
N PHE A 60 -8.25 4.38 -15.28
CA PHE A 60 -9.02 4.77 -16.46
C PHE A 60 -8.42 5.99 -17.13
N GLU A 61 -8.16 7.09 -16.40
CA GLU A 61 -7.57 8.32 -16.93
C GLU A 61 -6.26 8.09 -17.70
N ARG A 62 -5.43 7.13 -17.27
CA ARG A 62 -4.15 6.79 -17.91
C ARG A 62 -4.28 5.84 -19.10
N HIS A 63 -5.42 5.16 -19.24
CA HIS A 63 -5.68 4.18 -20.28
C HIS A 63 -6.94 4.53 -21.10
N LYS A 64 -7.31 5.82 -21.14
CA LYS A 64 -8.39 6.32 -22.00
C LYS A 64 -8.01 6.13 -23.47
N ASP A 65 -8.50 5.06 -24.07
CA ASP A 65 -8.37 4.81 -25.50
C ASP A 65 -9.71 4.31 -26.07
N GLY A 66 -9.99 4.66 -27.33
CA GLY A 66 -11.21 4.27 -28.02
C GLY A 66 -12.50 4.83 -27.42
N PHE A 67 -13.58 4.05 -27.52
CA PHE A 67 -14.89 4.42 -26.99
C PHE A 67 -14.96 4.20 -25.48
N TYR A 68 -15.45 5.21 -24.76
CA TYR A 68 -15.75 5.13 -23.34
C TYR A 68 -17.03 5.90 -23.02
N VAL A 69 -17.68 5.52 -21.92
CA VAL A 69 -18.84 6.21 -21.36
C VAL A 69 -18.37 7.55 -20.80
N ASP A 70 -18.84 8.65 -21.39
CA ASP A 70 -18.51 10.00 -20.94
C ASP A 70 -19.17 10.36 -19.60
N ASP A 71 -18.75 11.45 -18.97
CA ASP A 71 -19.24 11.84 -17.65
C ASP A 71 -20.73 12.19 -17.61
N ILE A 72 -21.31 12.68 -18.71
CA ILE A 72 -22.74 12.98 -18.77
C ILE A 72 -23.50 11.65 -18.75
N THR A 73 -23.15 10.73 -19.65
CA THR A 73 -23.78 9.40 -19.71
C THR A 73 -23.57 8.61 -18.41
N TRP A 74 -22.38 8.70 -17.80
CA TRP A 74 -22.09 8.06 -16.52
C TRP A 74 -23.02 8.54 -15.40
N ASN A 75 -23.23 9.85 -15.33
CA ASN A 75 -24.12 10.47 -14.34
C ASN A 75 -25.60 10.14 -14.65
N ASP A 76 -26.02 10.19 -15.91
CA ASP A 76 -27.42 9.89 -16.31
C ASP A 76 -27.82 8.43 -15.98
N LEU A 77 -26.84 7.53 -15.91
CA LEU A 77 -27.02 6.11 -15.57
C LEU A 77 -26.79 5.80 -14.08
N ASP A 78 -26.54 6.80 -13.23
CA ASP A 78 -26.19 6.64 -11.82
C ASP A 78 -25.07 5.59 -11.59
N MET A 79 -24.04 5.62 -12.46
CA MET A 79 -23.01 4.58 -12.48
C MET A 79 -22.14 4.53 -11.23
N ASP A 80 -22.06 5.61 -10.44
CA ASP A 80 -21.38 5.59 -9.13
C ASP A 80 -22.04 4.60 -8.17
N GLU A 81 -23.38 4.58 -8.09
CA GLU A 81 -24.13 3.63 -7.26
C GLU A 81 -23.98 2.20 -7.76
N ILE A 82 -23.96 2.01 -9.08
CA ILE A 82 -23.73 0.71 -9.71
C ILE A 82 -22.31 0.22 -9.37
N PHE A 83 -21.30 1.07 -9.51
CA PHE A 83 -19.93 0.75 -9.16
C PHE A 83 -19.82 0.32 -7.69
N ILE A 84 -20.39 1.08 -6.74
CA ILE A 84 -20.35 0.76 -5.31
C ILE A 84 -20.91 -0.64 -5.05
N LYS A 85 -22.09 -0.94 -5.61
CA LYS A 85 -22.76 -2.23 -5.43
C LYS A 85 -22.04 -3.38 -6.10
N MET A 86 -21.46 -3.17 -7.28
CA MET A 86 -20.72 -4.21 -8.01
C MET A 86 -19.32 -4.46 -7.45
N ASN A 87 -18.74 -3.50 -6.74
CA ASN A 87 -17.35 -3.57 -6.36
C ASN A 87 -17.08 -4.53 -5.20
N ALA A 88 -16.83 -5.79 -5.55
CA ALA A 88 -16.33 -6.83 -4.65
C ALA A 88 -14.78 -6.96 -4.63
N ALA A 89 -14.04 -5.97 -5.16
CA ALA A 89 -12.58 -6.03 -5.19
C ALA A 89 -11.97 -5.83 -3.80
N TYR A 90 -10.88 -6.54 -3.51
CA TYR A 90 -10.18 -6.46 -2.21
C TYR A 90 -8.89 -5.61 -2.25
N SER A 91 -8.53 -5.04 -3.40
CA SER A 91 -7.34 -4.22 -3.58
C SER A 91 -7.65 -2.97 -4.38
N GLY A 92 -6.91 -1.88 -4.14
CA GLY A 92 -7.09 -0.62 -4.87
C GLY A 92 -6.94 -0.78 -6.38
N ALA A 93 -5.93 -1.56 -6.82
CA ALA A 93 -5.76 -1.89 -8.23
C ALA A 93 -6.98 -2.60 -8.85
N GLY A 94 -7.63 -3.49 -8.10
CA GLY A 94 -8.87 -4.14 -8.57
C GLY A 94 -10.06 -3.18 -8.62
N GLU A 95 -10.14 -2.20 -7.72
CA GLU A 95 -11.19 -1.17 -7.73
C GLU A 95 -11.03 -0.22 -8.92
N GLU A 96 -9.81 0.25 -9.16
CA GLU A 96 -9.48 1.10 -10.31
C GLU A 96 -9.74 0.37 -11.64
N TYR A 97 -9.38 -0.93 -11.71
CA TYR A 97 -9.63 -1.74 -12.91
C TYR A 97 -11.12 -1.98 -13.14
N LEU A 98 -11.92 -2.24 -12.09
CA LEU A 98 -13.37 -2.37 -12.24
C LEU A 98 -14.00 -1.07 -12.76
N TYR A 99 -13.55 0.08 -12.25
CA TYR A 99 -14.02 1.37 -12.74
C TYR A 99 -13.72 1.56 -14.22
N TYR A 100 -12.50 1.22 -14.64
CA TYR A 100 -12.11 1.20 -16.05
C TYR A 100 -13.03 0.30 -16.89
N LEU A 101 -13.29 -0.93 -16.45
CA LEU A 101 -14.18 -1.86 -17.15
C LEU A 101 -15.60 -1.30 -17.36
N LEU A 102 -16.14 -0.60 -16.35
CA LEU A 102 -17.47 0.02 -16.45
C LEU A 102 -17.46 1.24 -17.38
N ARG A 103 -16.35 1.99 -17.45
CA ARG A 103 -16.18 3.10 -18.39
C ARG A 103 -15.96 2.62 -19.82
N THR A 104 -15.43 1.41 -20.03
CA THR A 104 -15.11 0.86 -21.36
C THR A 104 -15.86 -0.48 -21.60
N PRO A 105 -17.19 -0.47 -21.71
CA PRO A 105 -17.99 -1.71 -21.79
C PRO A 105 -17.83 -2.46 -23.12
N CYS A 106 -17.40 -1.78 -24.18
CA CYS A 106 -17.27 -2.35 -25.52
C CYS A 106 -15.91 -3.06 -25.70
N ALA A 107 -15.79 -4.28 -25.18
CA ALA A 107 -14.63 -5.14 -25.39
C ALA A 107 -14.81 -6.05 -26.64
N PRO A 108 -13.74 -6.42 -27.35
CA PRO A 108 -13.79 -7.43 -28.42
C PRO A 108 -14.33 -8.78 -27.92
N GLU A 109 -14.92 -9.57 -28.82
CA GLU A 109 -15.52 -10.87 -28.48
C GLU A 109 -14.52 -11.83 -27.83
N GLU A 110 -13.27 -11.86 -28.30
CA GLU A 110 -12.20 -12.66 -27.71
C GLU A 110 -11.92 -12.29 -26.25
N GLU A 111 -11.91 -10.99 -25.93
CA GLU A 111 -11.71 -10.51 -24.57
C GLU A 111 -12.92 -10.80 -23.67
N MET A 112 -14.13 -10.68 -24.20
CA MET A 112 -15.35 -11.07 -23.48
C MET A 112 -15.37 -12.56 -23.16
N ALA A 113 -14.99 -13.41 -24.12
CA ALA A 113 -14.90 -14.85 -23.94
C ALA A 113 -13.84 -15.22 -22.89
N ASP A 114 -12.69 -14.53 -22.88
CA ASP A 114 -11.65 -14.74 -21.88
C ASP A 114 -12.10 -14.33 -20.46
N ARG A 115 -12.82 -13.20 -20.34
CA ARG A 115 -13.43 -12.79 -19.07
C ARG A 115 -14.45 -13.82 -18.57
N GLU A 116 -15.32 -14.33 -19.44
CA GLU A 116 -16.31 -15.34 -19.08
C GLU A 116 -15.64 -16.65 -18.62
N ARG A 117 -14.55 -17.05 -19.28
CA ARG A 117 -13.71 -18.18 -18.88
C ARG A 117 -13.15 -17.99 -17.47
N LEU A 118 -12.64 -16.80 -17.15
CA LEU A 118 -12.12 -16.46 -15.82
C LEU A 118 -13.22 -16.44 -14.75
N ILE A 119 -14.37 -15.84 -15.05
CA ILE A 119 -15.54 -15.80 -14.16
C ILE A 119 -16.01 -17.22 -13.84
N THR A 120 -16.17 -18.06 -14.86
CA THR A 120 -16.58 -19.46 -14.72
C THR A 120 -15.59 -20.22 -13.85
N PHE A 121 -14.28 -20.09 -14.12
CA PHE A 121 -13.24 -20.74 -13.33
C PHE A 121 -13.36 -20.38 -11.85
N PHE A 122 -13.39 -19.10 -11.48
CA PHE A 122 -13.47 -18.69 -10.08
C PHE A 122 -14.83 -18.98 -9.44
N THR A 123 -15.88 -19.18 -10.23
CA THR A 123 -17.18 -19.65 -9.74
C THR A 123 -17.11 -21.12 -9.31
N GLU A 124 -16.51 -21.97 -10.15
CA GLU A 124 -16.40 -23.42 -9.94
C GLU A 124 -15.28 -23.82 -8.95
N HIS A 125 -14.26 -22.97 -8.77
CA HIS A 125 -13.05 -23.27 -8.00
C HIS A 125 -12.95 -22.35 -6.76
N PRO A 126 -13.72 -22.64 -5.69
CA PRO A 126 -13.81 -21.76 -4.53
C PRO A 126 -12.51 -21.68 -3.72
N GLU A 127 -11.69 -22.72 -3.70
CA GLU A 127 -10.41 -22.72 -2.96
C GLU A 127 -9.41 -21.72 -3.58
N GLU A 128 -9.26 -21.77 -4.90
CA GLU A 128 -8.42 -20.86 -5.68
C GLU A 128 -8.95 -19.44 -5.61
N ARG A 129 -10.28 -19.26 -5.72
CA ARG A 129 -10.93 -17.95 -5.55
C ARG A 129 -10.60 -17.33 -4.20
N VAL A 130 -10.84 -18.07 -3.11
CA VAL A 130 -10.61 -17.56 -1.75
C VAL A 130 -9.14 -17.29 -1.50
N SER A 131 -8.24 -18.13 -2.03
CA SER A 131 -6.79 -17.90 -1.98
C SER A 131 -6.41 -16.56 -2.66
N CYS A 132 -6.89 -16.32 -3.88
CA CYS A 132 -6.69 -15.06 -4.59
C CYS A 132 -7.26 -13.86 -3.81
N GLN A 133 -8.52 -13.94 -3.37
CA GLN A 133 -9.19 -12.88 -2.60
C GLN A 133 -8.44 -12.53 -1.31
N TYR A 134 -7.92 -13.54 -0.62
CA TYR A 134 -7.10 -13.36 0.57
C TYR A 134 -5.79 -12.60 0.28
N HIS A 135 -5.11 -12.93 -0.82
CA HIS A 135 -3.90 -12.22 -1.23
C HIS A 135 -4.18 -10.81 -1.74
N PHE A 136 -5.29 -10.59 -2.45
CA PHE A 136 -5.75 -9.25 -2.83
C PHE A 136 -6.11 -8.38 -1.62
N HIS A 137 -6.74 -8.97 -0.60
CA HIS A 137 -7.02 -8.25 0.65
C HIS A 137 -5.73 -7.82 1.37
N LYS A 138 -4.71 -8.69 1.38
CA LYS A 138 -3.38 -8.34 1.93
C LYS A 138 -2.68 -7.22 1.16
N LEU A 139 -2.85 -7.18 -0.16
CA LEU A 139 -2.37 -6.09 -0.99
C LEU A 139 -3.03 -4.76 -0.58
N GLY A 140 -4.37 -4.77 -0.47
CA GLY A 140 -5.15 -3.62 -0.06
C GLY A 140 -4.98 -2.41 -0.99
N ARG A 141 -5.03 -1.20 -0.43
CA ARG A 141 -4.92 0.07 -1.17
C ARG A 141 -3.56 0.74 -0.98
N CYS A 142 -3.19 1.60 -1.93
CA CYS A 142 -1.95 2.38 -1.91
C CYS A 142 -2.08 3.68 -1.09
N GLY A 143 -2.46 3.58 0.19
CA GLY A 143 -2.59 4.76 1.06
C GLY A 143 -3.63 5.76 0.51
N LYS A 144 -3.23 7.03 0.33
CA LYS A 144 -4.08 8.13 -0.14
C LYS A 144 -4.09 8.36 -1.66
N PHE A 145 -3.21 7.71 -2.41
CA PHE A 145 -3.01 7.97 -3.83
C PHE A 145 -3.05 6.67 -4.62
N SER A 146 -3.31 6.74 -5.93
CA SER A 146 -3.14 5.60 -6.81
C SER A 146 -1.65 5.29 -7.00
N ILE A 147 -1.30 4.05 -7.37
CA ILE A 147 0.07 3.71 -7.78
C ILE A 147 0.54 4.62 -8.93
N TYR A 148 -0.36 5.03 -9.82
CA TYR A 148 -0.04 5.89 -10.96
C TYR A 148 0.43 7.29 -10.55
N ASP A 149 -0.15 7.85 -9.49
CA ASP A 149 0.27 9.15 -8.96
C ASP A 149 1.69 9.07 -8.42
N TYR A 150 1.98 7.98 -7.69
CA TYR A 150 3.29 7.77 -7.11
C TYR A 150 4.37 7.51 -8.15
N LEU A 151 4.05 6.84 -9.26
CA LEU A 151 4.98 6.66 -10.37
C LEU A 151 5.37 8.03 -10.97
N GLU A 152 4.42 8.95 -11.13
CA GLU A 152 4.72 10.31 -11.59
C GLU A 152 5.56 11.10 -10.57
N TYR A 153 5.33 10.91 -9.27
CA TYR A 153 6.19 11.51 -8.24
C TYR A 153 7.63 10.98 -8.29
N LEU A 154 7.82 9.71 -8.65
CA LEU A 154 9.15 9.08 -8.76
C LEU A 154 9.96 9.68 -9.90
N ASP A 155 9.33 10.05 -11.01
CA ASP A 155 10.00 10.71 -12.14
C ASP A 155 10.43 12.15 -11.82
N ASN A 156 9.74 12.80 -10.87
CA ASN A 156 10.01 14.18 -10.45
C ASN A 156 11.09 14.30 -9.35
N LEU A 157 11.77 13.22 -9.02
CA LEU A 157 12.80 13.20 -7.97
C LEU A 157 14.09 13.87 -8.47
N GLY A 158 14.22 15.16 -8.18
CA GLY A 158 15.47 15.88 -8.39
C GLY A 158 16.64 15.30 -7.57
N GLU A 159 17.86 15.49 -8.04
CA GLU A 159 19.06 15.10 -7.30
C GLU A 159 19.15 15.87 -5.98
N ARG A 160 19.29 15.14 -4.87
CA ARG A 160 19.46 15.73 -3.54
C ARG A 160 20.90 15.78 -3.11
N ASN A 161 21.23 16.85 -2.41
CA ASN A 161 22.57 17.14 -1.96
C ASN A 161 22.66 17.07 -0.43
N ASN A 162 23.57 16.25 0.10
CA ASN A 162 23.77 16.05 1.54
C ASN A 162 24.39 17.26 2.26
N ARG A 163 24.68 18.36 1.56
CA ARG A 163 25.27 19.59 2.11
C ARG A 163 24.52 20.13 3.32
N SER A 164 23.18 20.08 3.32
CA SER A 164 22.34 20.55 4.44
C SER A 164 22.62 19.77 5.72
N HIS A 165 22.75 18.44 5.64
CA HIS A 165 23.05 17.57 6.77
C HIS A 165 24.47 17.79 7.31
N TYR A 166 25.46 17.91 6.43
CA TYR A 166 26.84 18.20 6.86
C TYR A 166 26.96 19.56 7.53
N LEU A 167 26.26 20.58 7.02
CA LEU A 167 26.21 21.90 7.64
C LEU A 167 25.54 21.85 9.02
N ALA A 168 24.48 21.06 9.20
CA ALA A 168 23.84 20.89 10.49
C ALA A 168 24.76 20.21 11.53
N ILE A 169 25.54 19.21 11.12
CA ILE A 169 26.54 18.56 11.99
C ILE A 169 27.63 19.56 12.39
N LEU A 170 28.11 20.37 11.44
CA LEU A 170 29.09 21.42 11.71
C LEU A 170 28.54 22.47 12.69
N LEU A 171 27.31 22.94 12.48
CA LEU A 171 26.65 23.90 13.37
C LEU A 171 26.48 23.33 14.78
N PHE A 172 26.11 22.05 14.90
CA PHE A 172 26.04 21.39 16.21
C PHE A 172 27.40 21.41 16.92
N LEU A 173 28.49 21.04 16.24
CA LEU A 173 29.84 21.09 16.81
C LEU A 173 30.25 22.51 17.23
N VAL A 174 29.92 23.52 16.42
CA VAL A 174 30.19 24.93 16.75
C VAL A 174 29.43 25.36 18.01
N THR A 175 28.16 24.96 18.16
CA THR A 175 27.40 25.30 19.39
C THR A 175 28.00 24.68 20.64
N VAL A 176 28.49 23.44 20.55
CA VAL A 176 29.20 22.78 21.65
C VAL A 176 30.50 23.50 22.00
N LEU A 177 31.25 23.99 21.01
CA LEU A 177 32.45 24.78 21.25
C LEU A 177 32.15 26.12 21.93
N ILE A 178 31.08 26.81 21.54
CA ILE A 178 30.67 28.09 22.15
C ILE A 178 30.31 27.91 23.64
N MET A 179 29.74 26.76 24.03
CA MET A 179 29.39 26.49 25.43
C MET A 179 30.61 26.50 26.37
N PHE A 180 31.82 26.19 25.88
CA PHE A 180 33.05 26.29 26.70
C PHE A 180 33.45 27.72 27.02
N PHE A 181 33.03 28.70 26.22
CA PHE A 181 33.34 30.12 26.41
C PHE A 181 32.19 30.89 27.06
N ASN A 182 30.93 30.58 26.70
CA ASN A 182 29.75 31.22 27.26
C ASN A 182 28.55 30.27 27.27
N LEU A 183 28.23 29.73 28.46
CA LEU A 183 27.20 28.72 28.64
C LEU A 183 25.79 29.20 28.25
N PRO A 184 25.29 30.38 28.70
CA PRO A 184 23.97 30.89 28.28
C PRO A 184 23.81 31.03 26.76
N ILE A 185 24.80 31.61 26.08
CA ILE A 185 24.76 31.83 24.62
C ILE A 185 24.84 30.50 23.87
N GLY A 186 25.75 29.61 24.30
CA GLY A 186 25.89 28.28 23.69
C GLY A 186 24.63 27.43 23.82
N LEU A 187 23.95 27.47 24.97
CA LEU A 187 22.68 26.75 25.19
C LEU A 187 21.56 27.28 24.28
N PHE A 188 21.42 28.60 24.16
CA PHE A 188 20.43 29.20 23.26
C PHE A 188 20.70 28.85 21.79
N ALA A 189 21.96 28.88 21.37
CA ALA A 189 22.36 28.51 20.01
C ALA A 189 22.11 27.02 19.73
N LEU A 190 22.39 26.13 20.69
CA LEU A 190 22.13 24.69 20.59
C LEU A 190 20.62 24.41 20.39
N VAL A 191 19.77 25.01 21.23
CA VAL A 191 18.31 24.86 21.10
C VAL A 191 17.83 25.36 19.73
N SER A 192 18.34 26.49 19.26
CA SER A 192 17.99 27.06 17.96
C SER A 192 18.38 26.12 16.81
N VAL A 193 19.58 25.55 16.84
CA VAL A 193 20.05 24.57 15.84
C VAL A 193 19.19 23.31 15.86
N LEU A 194 18.84 22.79 17.05
CA LEU A 194 17.97 21.62 17.17
C LEU A 194 16.57 21.87 16.59
N VAL A 195 15.97 23.04 16.86
CA VAL A 195 14.66 23.42 16.31
C VAL A 195 14.73 23.50 14.77
N ILE A 196 15.74 24.19 14.22
CA ILE A 196 15.91 24.33 12.77
C ILE A 196 16.14 22.96 12.11
N ASN A 197 16.99 22.12 12.72
CA ASN A 197 17.27 20.77 12.22
C ASN A 197 16.00 19.91 12.21
N ASN A 198 15.21 19.97 13.29
CA ASN A 198 13.98 19.21 13.41
C ASN A 198 12.92 19.67 12.38
N LEU A 199 12.75 20.98 12.20
CA LEU A 199 11.86 21.53 11.16
C LEU A 199 12.30 21.11 9.75
N THR A 200 13.60 21.14 9.48
CA THR A 200 14.18 20.72 8.18
C THR A 200 13.94 19.23 7.95
N TYR A 201 14.21 18.40 8.96
CA TYR A 201 13.97 16.96 8.92
C TYR A 201 12.50 16.64 8.64
N PHE A 202 11.56 17.30 9.33
CA PHE A 202 10.13 17.04 9.09
C PHE A 202 9.67 17.50 7.71
N ARG A 203 10.27 18.55 7.14
CA ARG A 203 10.00 18.99 5.77
C ARG A 203 10.51 17.98 4.76
N GLU A 204 11.77 17.56 4.87
CA GLU A 204 12.37 16.54 4.00
C GLU A 204 11.64 15.20 4.11
N ARG A 205 11.24 14.81 5.33
CA ARG A 205 10.45 13.61 5.57
C ARG A 205 9.11 13.67 4.85
N LYS A 206 8.40 14.79 4.89
CA LYS A 206 7.12 14.95 4.15
C LYS A 206 7.30 14.76 2.64
N GLU A 207 8.43 15.20 2.10
CA GLU A 207 8.76 15.02 0.68
C GLU A 207 9.16 13.56 0.37
N ILE A 208 9.69 12.80 1.34
CA ILE A 208 10.11 11.40 1.16
C ILE A 208 8.96 10.39 1.41
N GLU A 209 8.02 10.73 2.29
CA GLU A 209 6.92 9.86 2.73
C GLU A 209 6.10 9.25 1.58
N PRO A 210 5.77 9.98 0.49
CA PRO A 210 5.10 9.39 -0.66
C PRO A 210 5.86 8.19 -1.22
N TYR A 211 7.18 8.30 -1.41
CA TYR A 211 8.02 7.25 -1.98
C TYR A 211 8.11 6.00 -1.11
N ILE A 212 8.23 6.18 0.20
CA ILE A 212 8.19 5.06 1.16
C ILE A 212 6.86 4.31 1.03
N THR A 213 5.76 5.05 0.89
CA THR A 213 4.42 4.48 0.71
C THR A 213 4.32 3.71 -0.61
N SER A 214 4.82 4.28 -1.72
CA SER A 214 4.83 3.62 -3.04
C SER A 214 5.66 2.35 -3.03
N PHE A 215 6.89 2.41 -2.50
CA PHE A 215 7.78 1.25 -2.44
C PHE A 215 7.19 0.14 -1.58
N SER A 216 6.61 0.49 -0.43
CA SER A 216 5.90 -0.46 0.42
C SER A 216 4.71 -1.11 -0.30
N TYR A 217 3.96 -0.34 -1.08
CA TYR A 217 2.86 -0.88 -1.88
C TYR A 217 3.36 -1.80 -3.01
N ILE A 218 4.37 -1.38 -3.78
CA ILE A 218 4.94 -2.20 -4.87
C ILE A 218 5.53 -3.50 -4.31
N LEU A 219 6.21 -3.46 -3.16
CA LEU A 219 6.71 -4.68 -2.52
C LEU A 219 5.58 -5.64 -2.12
N ARG A 220 4.47 -5.12 -1.58
CA ARG A 220 3.27 -5.92 -1.29
C ARG A 220 2.60 -6.46 -2.56
N LEU A 221 2.58 -5.69 -3.65
CA LEU A 221 2.08 -6.11 -4.95
C LEU A 221 2.90 -7.28 -5.51
N LEU A 222 4.23 -7.18 -5.44
CA LEU A 222 5.14 -8.26 -5.86
C LEU A 222 5.00 -9.49 -4.96
N GLU A 223 4.79 -9.32 -3.66
CA GLU A 223 4.51 -10.43 -2.75
C GLU A 223 3.17 -11.11 -3.09
N ALA A 224 2.10 -10.34 -3.35
CA ALA A 224 0.83 -10.89 -3.78
C ALA A 224 0.97 -11.65 -5.12
N ALA A 225 1.74 -11.09 -6.06
CA ALA A 225 2.05 -11.72 -7.34
C ALA A 225 2.79 -13.06 -7.16
N ASP A 226 3.77 -13.13 -6.26
CA ASP A 226 4.49 -14.37 -5.94
C ASP A 226 3.56 -15.44 -5.35
N GLN A 227 2.67 -15.04 -4.42
CA GLN A 227 1.78 -15.99 -3.75
C GLN A 227 0.69 -16.52 -4.69
N ILE A 228 0.07 -15.63 -5.48
CA ILE A 228 -0.91 -16.01 -6.49
C ILE A 228 -0.25 -16.83 -7.60
N GLY A 229 0.97 -16.47 -8.01
CA GLY A 229 1.76 -17.20 -9.00
C GLY A 229 2.07 -18.66 -8.62
N ARG A 230 1.99 -19.03 -7.33
CA ARG A 230 2.18 -20.41 -6.86
C ARG A 230 0.95 -21.29 -7.05
N LEU A 231 -0.20 -20.73 -7.39
CA LEU A 231 -1.40 -21.51 -7.69
C LEU A 231 -1.15 -22.45 -8.86
N SER A 232 -1.57 -23.70 -8.72
CA SER A 232 -1.46 -24.72 -9.75
C SER A 232 -2.81 -24.88 -10.46
N ALA A 233 -3.23 -23.87 -11.22
CA ALA A 233 -4.45 -23.89 -12.02
C ALA A 233 -4.08 -23.90 -13.51
N LYS A 234 -4.46 -24.97 -14.23
CA LYS A 234 -4.15 -25.08 -15.67
C LYS A 234 -4.89 -24.03 -16.49
N GLN A 235 -6.08 -23.67 -16.06
CA GLN A 235 -6.95 -22.68 -16.67
C GLN A 235 -6.37 -21.27 -16.52
N LEU A 236 -5.63 -20.97 -15.45
CA LEU A 236 -5.00 -19.65 -15.24
C LEU A 236 -3.56 -19.57 -15.78
N LYS A 237 -3.15 -20.48 -16.67
CA LYS A 237 -1.73 -20.62 -17.04
C LYS A 237 -1.17 -19.35 -17.68
N GLU A 238 -1.95 -18.64 -18.48
CA GLU A 238 -1.49 -17.46 -19.21
C GLU A 238 -1.27 -16.30 -18.24
N GLU A 239 -2.23 -16.05 -17.37
CA GLU A 239 -2.22 -15.01 -16.33
C GLU A 239 -1.12 -15.28 -15.31
N LEU A 240 -0.98 -16.52 -14.85
CA LEU A 240 0.07 -16.90 -13.90
C LEU A 240 1.47 -16.78 -14.52
N THR A 241 1.60 -17.05 -15.83
CA THR A 241 2.86 -16.84 -16.56
C THR A 241 3.18 -15.35 -16.68
N LEU A 242 2.19 -14.53 -17.04
CA LEU A 242 2.33 -13.08 -17.15
C LEU A 242 2.71 -12.46 -15.80
N LEU A 243 2.00 -12.85 -14.74
CA LEU A 243 2.25 -12.41 -13.36
C LEU A 243 3.67 -12.75 -12.90
N LYS A 244 4.15 -13.97 -13.18
CA LYS A 244 5.53 -14.40 -12.89
C LYS A 244 6.56 -13.61 -13.68
N THR A 245 6.31 -13.39 -14.96
CA THR A 245 7.22 -12.66 -15.85
C THR A 245 7.34 -11.21 -15.39
N ALA A 246 6.21 -10.54 -15.16
CA ALA A 246 6.17 -9.18 -14.61
C ALA A 246 6.89 -9.10 -13.25
N GLY A 247 6.59 -10.01 -12.32
CA GLY A 247 7.26 -10.04 -11.01
C GLY A 247 8.77 -10.26 -11.10
N SER A 248 9.23 -11.13 -12.01
CA SER A 248 10.65 -11.41 -12.23
C SER A 248 11.41 -10.21 -12.82
N SER A 249 10.76 -9.44 -13.71
CA SER A 249 11.32 -8.24 -14.31
C SER A 249 11.62 -7.15 -13.27
N MET A 250 10.88 -7.14 -12.15
CA MET A 250 11.05 -6.20 -11.04
C MET A 250 12.00 -6.70 -9.93
N SER A 251 12.74 -7.78 -10.15
CA SER A 251 13.62 -8.37 -9.13
C SER A 251 14.78 -7.47 -8.68
N SER A 252 15.28 -6.59 -9.55
CA SER A 252 16.29 -5.57 -9.23
C SER A 252 15.70 -4.50 -8.30
N PHE A 253 14.53 -3.96 -8.67
CA PHE A 253 13.77 -3.02 -7.85
C PHE A 253 13.46 -3.62 -6.48
N ARG A 254 12.94 -4.85 -6.42
CA ARG A 254 12.61 -5.54 -5.17
C ARG A 254 13.80 -5.57 -4.19
N ARG A 255 14.99 -5.92 -4.69
CA ARG A 255 16.22 -5.97 -3.88
C ARG A 255 16.58 -4.58 -3.35
N GLY A 256 16.63 -3.57 -4.23
CA GLY A 256 16.96 -2.19 -3.85
C GLY A 256 15.95 -1.59 -2.86
N ALA A 257 14.66 -1.68 -3.17
CA ALA A 257 13.59 -1.18 -2.31
C ALA A 257 13.57 -1.90 -0.95
N SER A 258 13.72 -3.22 -0.91
CA SER A 258 13.76 -3.97 0.36
C SER A 258 14.93 -3.56 1.27
N LEU A 259 16.07 -3.19 0.70
CA LEU A 259 17.23 -2.73 1.44
C LEU A 259 16.98 -1.34 2.04
N ILE A 260 16.40 -0.42 1.26
CA ILE A 260 16.04 0.92 1.73
C ILE A 260 14.98 0.84 2.83
N MET A 261 13.96 0.00 2.63
CA MET A 261 12.87 -0.16 3.59
C MET A 261 13.30 -0.86 4.89
N SER A 262 14.27 -1.77 4.82
CA SER A 262 14.84 -2.44 6.01
C SER A 262 15.86 -1.56 6.74
N ALA A 263 16.66 -0.77 6.02
CA ALA A 263 17.60 0.20 6.60
C ALA A 263 16.90 1.42 7.21
N GLY A 264 15.74 1.82 6.67
CA GLY A 264 14.92 2.93 7.15
C GLY A 264 14.00 2.61 8.34
N GLY A 265 13.97 1.36 8.80
CA GLY A 265 13.37 0.92 10.07
C GLY A 265 11.96 1.44 10.39
N ASN A 266 10.92 0.66 10.09
CA ASN A 266 9.64 0.64 10.81
C ASN A 266 8.91 2.00 11.02
N ALA A 267 8.96 2.93 10.06
CA ALA A 267 8.18 4.17 10.15
C ALA A 267 6.72 4.04 9.67
N THR A 268 6.34 2.93 9.01
CA THR A 268 4.94 2.65 8.65
C THR A 268 4.27 1.74 9.68
N GLY A 269 4.17 2.24 10.91
CA GLY A 269 3.15 1.80 11.86
C GLY A 269 1.78 2.27 11.40
N ASN A 270 1.28 1.72 10.30
CA ASN A 270 -0.13 1.80 9.96
C ASN A 270 -0.63 0.41 9.61
N SER A 271 -0.55 -0.50 10.59
CA SER A 271 -1.51 -1.59 10.72
C SER A 271 -2.86 -1.01 11.17
N GLY A 272 -3.39 -0.07 10.39
CA GLY A 272 -4.79 0.24 10.41
C GLY A 272 -5.48 -0.92 9.70
N GLY A 273 -5.84 -1.94 10.48
CA GLY A 273 -6.81 -2.93 10.05
C GLY A 273 -8.02 -2.15 9.55
N SER A 274 -8.17 -2.09 8.22
CA SER A 274 -9.39 -1.63 7.59
C SER A 274 -10.44 -2.68 7.96
N LYS A 275 -11.11 -2.46 9.09
CA LYS A 275 -12.45 -3.00 9.30
C LYS A 275 -13.34 -2.31 8.26
N GLY A 276 -13.45 -2.94 7.11
CA GLY A 276 -14.60 -2.92 6.21
C GLY A 276 -14.99 -4.37 6.04
#